data_AF-A0A9X0EWY2-F1
#
_entry.id   AF-A0A9X0EWY2-F1
#
_cell.length_a   1.000
_cell.length_b   1.000
_cell.length_c   1.000
_cell.angle_alpha   90.00
_cell.angle_beta   90.00
_cell.angle_gamma   90.00
#
_symmetry.space_group_name_H-M   'P 1'
#
loop_
_entity.id
_entity.type
_entity.pdbx_description
1 polymer ?
#
loop_
_entity_poly.entity_id
_entity_poly.type
_entity_poly.pdbx_seq_one_letter_code
_entity_poly.pdbx_strand_id
1 'polypeptide(L)'
;MSQEIETRISQCNQKLRIIFEEQNENRIALQNQERAEASFHEWKNRNNRLFNRILETWYGDKEVFHLFTNMRQEIGQYERKLTFELENEKETLLKEKRHLSEKENDLSSEQQQLQREANT
;
A
#
# COMPACT_ATOMS: atom_id res chain seq x y z
N MET A 1 29.58 -1.13 -34.02
CA MET A 1 28.53 -1.62 -33.11
C MET A 1 27.82 -2.79 -33.78
N SER A 2 27.66 -3.93 -33.10
CA SER A 2 26.92 -5.08 -33.65
C SER A 2 25.41 -4.78 -33.58
N GLN A 3 24.66 -5.08 -34.65
CA GLN A 3 23.18 -4.96 -34.67
C GLN A 3 22.52 -5.74 -33.52
N GLU A 4 23.16 -6.81 -33.06
CA GLU A 4 22.73 -7.60 -31.92
C GLU A 4 22.81 -6.81 -30.60
N ILE A 5 23.89 -6.05 -30.37
CA ILE A 5 24.09 -5.24 -29.17
C ILE A 5 23.08 -4.08 -29.15
N GLU A 6 22.85 -3.42 -30.28
CA GLU A 6 21.84 -2.36 -30.40
C GLU A 6 20.43 -2.88 -30.08
N THR A 7 20.09 -4.07 -30.57
CA THR A 7 18.80 -4.71 -30.29
C THR A 7 18.65 -5.02 -28.81
N ARG A 8 19.69 -5.56 -28.16
CA ARG A 8 19.69 -5.86 -26.72
C ARG A 8 19.57 -4.59 -25.86
N ILE A 9 20.27 -3.52 -26.21
CA ILE A 9 20.15 -2.22 -25.54
C ILE A 9 18.73 -1.68 -25.66
N SER A 10 18.12 -1.74 -26.86
CA SER A 10 16.74 -1.29 -27.06
C SER A 10 15.75 -2.09 -26.21
N GLN A 11 15.91 -3.42 -26.13
CA GLN A 11 15.08 -4.27 -25.30
C GLN A 11 15.25 -3.96 -23.80
N CYS A 12 16.48 -3.74 -23.34
CA CYS A 12 16.78 -3.36 -21.97
C CYS A 12 16.11 -2.02 -21.61
N ASN A 13 16.22 -1.01 -22.49
CA ASN A 13 15.58 0.29 -22.31
C ASN A 13 14.05 0.19 -22.23
N GLN A 14 13.44 -0.68 -23.05
CA GLN A 14 12.00 -0.91 -23.00
C GLN A 14 11.59 -1.52 -21.66
N LYS A 15 12.33 -2.51 -21.15
CA LYS A 15 12.05 -3.12 -19.84
C LYS A 15 12.20 -2.11 -18.70
N LEU A 16 13.24 -1.29 -18.72
CA LEU A 16 13.44 -0.22 -17.74
C LEU A 16 12.28 0.78 -17.73
N ARG A 17 11.76 1.14 -18.91
CA ARG A 17 10.58 2.00 -19.02
C ARG A 17 9.35 1.36 -18.38
N ILE A 18 9.10 0.08 -18.62
CA ILE A 18 7.97 -0.64 -18.02
C ILE A 18 8.08 -0.65 -16.49
N ILE A 19 9.27 -0.95 -15.96
CA ILE A 19 9.49 -0.94 -14.50
C ILE A 19 9.26 0.46 -13.92
N PHE A 20 9.69 1.52 -14.61
CA PHE A 20 9.43 2.87 -14.17
C PHE A 20 7.92 3.17 -14.07
N GLU A 21 7.14 2.71 -15.04
CA GLU A 21 5.67 2.83 -15.04
C GLU A 21 5.07 2.05 -13.86
N GLU A 22 5.47 0.79 -13.65
CA GLU A 22 5.05 -0.05 -12.51
C GLU A 22 5.42 0.56 -11.15
N GLN A 23 6.63 1.12 -11.02
CA GLN A 23 7.08 1.80 -9.79
C GLN A 23 6.24 3.06 -9.51
N ASN A 24 5.86 3.80 -10.55
CA ASN A 24 5.00 4.96 -10.41
C ASN A 24 3.59 4.54 -9.95
N GLU A 25 3.03 3.47 -10.52
CA GLU A 25 1.74 2.92 -10.09
C GLU A 25 1.78 2.45 -8.64
N ASN A 26 2.80 1.68 -8.25
CA ASN A 26 3.01 1.24 -6.87
C ASN A 26 3.13 2.42 -5.90
N ARG A 27 3.82 3.50 -6.29
CA ARG A 27 3.91 4.73 -5.49
C ARG A 27 2.54 5.39 -5.30
N ILE A 28 1.72 5.49 -6.35
CA ILE A 28 0.37 6.05 -6.26
C ILE A 28 -0.50 5.17 -5.36
N ALA A 29 -0.41 3.85 -5.50
CA ALA A 29 -1.12 2.90 -4.65
C ALA A 29 -0.74 3.06 -3.18
N LEU A 30 0.56 3.18 -2.85
CA LEU A 30 1.03 3.45 -1.49
C LEU A 30 0.46 4.75 -0.92
N GLN A 31 0.42 5.84 -1.70
CA GLN A 31 -0.17 7.11 -1.25
C GLN A 31 -1.67 6.98 -0.99
N ASN A 32 -2.39 6.24 -1.84
CA ASN A 32 -3.81 5.98 -1.63
C ASN A 32 -4.03 5.13 -0.37
N GLN A 33 -3.16 4.15 -0.13
CA GLN A 33 -3.20 3.32 1.07
C GLN A 33 -2.98 4.13 2.34
N GLU A 34 -1.98 5.01 2.36
CA GLU A 34 -1.73 5.92 3.49
C GLU A 34 -2.94 6.83 3.79
N ARG A 35 -3.63 7.30 2.74
CA ARG A 35 -4.88 8.08 2.89
C ARG A 35 -6.03 7.23 3.43
N ALA A 36 -6.14 5.98 2.99
CA ALA A 36 -7.15 5.05 3.49
C ALA A 36 -6.93 4.74 4.99
N GLU A 37 -5.68 4.47 5.39
CA GLU A 37 -5.30 4.29 6.80
C GLU A 37 -5.64 5.53 7.64
N ALA A 38 -5.26 6.72 7.17
CA ALA A 38 -5.57 7.97 7.89
C ALA A 38 -7.08 8.20 8.04
N SER A 39 -7.84 7.96 6.98
CA SER A 39 -9.31 8.08 6.99
C SER A 39 -9.95 7.07 7.95
N PHE A 40 -9.45 5.84 7.96
CA PHE A 40 -9.89 4.80 8.89
C PHE A 40 -9.62 5.17 10.35
N HIS A 41 -8.40 5.67 10.65
CA HIS A 41 -8.07 6.15 12.00
C HIS A 41 -8.96 7.31 12.45
N GLU A 42 -9.25 8.25 11.55
CA GLU A 42 -10.16 9.34 11.86
C GLU A 42 -11.58 8.83 12.15
N TRP A 43 -12.11 7.96 11.28
CA TRP A 43 -13.43 7.35 11.47
C TRP A 43 -13.50 6.60 12.80
N LYS A 44 -12.51 5.77 13.12
CA LYS A 44 -12.40 5.05 14.39
C LYS A 44 -12.41 5.98 15.60
N ASN A 45 -11.67 7.09 15.53
CA ASN A 45 -11.64 8.07 16.62
C ASN A 45 -12.99 8.77 16.79
N ARG A 46 -13.64 9.16 15.68
CA ARG A 46 -14.99 9.75 15.71
C ARG A 46 -16.01 8.76 16.30
N ASN A 47 -15.96 7.51 15.87
CA ASN A 47 -16.82 6.44 16.35
C ASN A 47 -16.68 6.25 17.87
N ASN A 48 -15.44 6.12 18.38
CA ASN A 48 -15.18 5.97 19.81
C ASN A 48 -15.74 7.15 20.64
N ARG A 49 -15.58 8.39 20.15
CA ARG A 49 -16.15 9.57 20.82
C ARG A 49 -17.69 9.52 20.88
N LEU A 50 -18.34 9.08 19.80
CA LEU A 50 -19.79 8.94 19.76
C LEU A 50 -20.29 7.91 20.77
N PHE A 51 -19.68 6.73 20.80
CA PHE A 51 -20.05 5.68 21.77
C PHE A 51 -19.85 6.14 23.21
N ASN A 52 -18.73 6.79 23.52
CA ASN A 52 -18.50 7.30 24.87
C ASN A 52 -19.57 8.33 25.27
N ARG A 53 -19.88 9.30 24.39
CA ARG A 53 -20.92 10.30 24.66
C ARG A 53 -22.30 9.68 24.89
N ILE A 54 -22.67 8.68 24.09
CA ILE A 54 -23.95 8.00 24.23
C ILE A 54 -24.01 7.25 25.57
N LEU A 55 -22.97 6.48 25.91
CA LEU A 55 -22.92 5.72 27.15
C LEU A 55 -22.89 6.63 28.40
N GLU A 56 -22.24 7.79 28.32
CA GLU A 56 -22.28 8.83 29.36
C GLU A 56 -23.70 9.41 29.54
N THR A 57 -24.41 9.65 28.43
CA THR A 57 -25.75 10.27 28.46
C THR A 57 -26.82 9.32 28.98
N TRP A 58 -26.72 8.03 28.64
CA TRP A 58 -27.76 7.03 28.91
C TRP A 58 -27.39 6.07 30.04
N TYR A 59 -26.50 6.48 30.94
CA TYR A 59 -25.91 5.64 31.99
C TYR A 59 -26.92 4.94 32.92
N GLY A 60 -28.14 5.45 33.03
CA GLY A 60 -29.20 4.89 33.88
C GLY A 60 -30.12 3.86 33.20
N ASP A 61 -30.08 3.76 31.88
CA ASP A 61 -30.94 2.84 31.11
C ASP A 61 -30.18 1.57 30.75
N LYS A 62 -30.56 0.45 31.38
CA LYS A 62 -29.90 -0.85 31.20
C LYS A 62 -30.09 -1.42 29.80
N GLU A 63 -31.24 -1.21 29.16
CA GLU A 63 -31.50 -1.73 27.82
C GLU A 63 -30.66 -1.00 26.78
N VAL A 64 -30.62 0.33 26.88
CA VAL A 64 -29.80 1.18 26.01
C VAL A 64 -28.31 0.87 26.22
N PHE A 65 -27.87 0.72 27.47
CA PHE A 65 -26.49 0.35 27.79
C PHE A 65 -26.07 -0.98 27.14
N HIS A 66 -26.90 -2.02 27.26
CA HIS A 66 -26.61 -3.32 26.65
C HIS A 66 -26.59 -3.26 25.12
N LEU A 67 -27.55 -2.55 24.50
CA LEU A 67 -27.60 -2.36 23.06
C LEU A 67 -26.30 -1.73 22.52
N PHE A 68 -25.90 -0.59 23.08
CA PHE A 68 -24.69 0.12 22.63
C PHE A 68 -23.40 -0.63 22.94
N THR A 69 -23.37 -1.41 24.04
CA THR A 69 -22.22 -2.27 24.34
C THR A 69 -22.05 -3.37 23.29
N ASN A 70 -23.15 -4.02 22.88
CA ASN A 70 -23.12 -5.04 21.84
C ASN A 70 -22.69 -4.45 20.48
N MET A 71 -23.28 -3.31 20.09
CA MET A 71 -22.89 -2.61 18.86
C MET A 71 -21.41 -2.22 18.87
N ARG A 72 -20.87 -1.77 20.01
CA ARG A 72 -19.44 -1.44 20.15
C ARG A 72 -18.55 -2.67 19.97
N GLN A 73 -18.98 -3.83 20.49
CA GLN A 73 -18.26 -5.08 20.29
C GLN A 73 -18.24 -5.50 18.82
N GLU A 74 -19.39 -5.44 18.13
CA GLU A 74 -19.50 -5.74 16.70
C GLU A 74 -18.62 -4.81 15.87
N ILE A 75 -18.70 -3.49 16.08
CA ILE A 75 -17.85 -2.51 15.41
C ILE A 75 -16.37 -2.79 15.69
N GLY A 76 -16.01 -3.16 16.93
CA GLY A 76 -14.66 -3.56 17.28
C GLY A 76 -14.16 -4.82 16.56
N GLN A 77 -15.05 -5.71 16.12
CA GLN A 77 -14.68 -6.85 15.25
C GLN A 77 -14.38 -6.36 13.83
N TYR A 78 -15.24 -5.51 13.26
CA TYR A 78 -15.00 -4.90 11.95
C TYR A 78 -13.73 -4.05 11.91
N GLU A 79 -13.47 -3.26 12.95
CA GLU A 79 -12.25 -2.47 13.08
C GLU A 79 -10.99 -3.35 13.01
N ARG A 80 -10.98 -4.48 13.72
CA ARG A 80 -9.85 -5.41 13.71
C ARG A 80 -9.65 -6.03 12.34
N LYS A 81 -10.72 -6.45 11.68
CA LYS A 81 -10.68 -6.99 10.32
C LYS A 81 -10.11 -5.96 9.34
N LEU A 82 -10.64 -4.73 9.35
CA LEU A 82 -10.18 -3.66 8.47
C LEU A 82 -8.73 -3.26 8.75
N THR A 83 -8.30 -3.26 10.02
CA THR A 83 -6.90 -2.99 10.39
C THR A 83 -5.99 -4.02 9.74
N PHE A 84 -6.32 -5.30 9.86
CA PHE A 84 -5.54 -6.38 9.25
C PHE A 84 -5.51 -6.29 7.72
N GLU A 85 -6.64 -6.00 7.09
CA GLU A 85 -6.72 -5.82 5.63
C GLU A 85 -5.83 -4.67 5.15
N LEU A 86 -5.88 -3.51 5.82
CA LEU A 86 -5.05 -2.35 5.51
C LEU A 86 -3.54 -2.64 5.69
N GLU A 87 -3.16 -3.31 6.79
CA GLU A 87 -1.78 -3.69 7.06
C GLU A 87 -1.25 -4.67 5.99
N ASN A 88 -2.05 -5.67 5.62
CA ASN A 88 -1.67 -6.67 4.63
C ASN A 88 -1.54 -6.07 3.21
N GLU A 89 -2.44 -5.18 2.82
CA GLU A 89 -2.35 -4.47 1.54
C GLU A 89 -1.10 -3.59 1.48
N LYS A 90 -0.81 -2.84 2.55
CA LYS A 90 0.42 -2.05 2.66
C LYS A 90 1.67 -2.91 2.58
N GLU A 91 1.70 -4.05 3.27
CA GLU A 91 2.84 -4.96 3.21
C GLU A 91 3.06 -5.49 1.80
N THR A 92 1.98 -5.86 1.09
CA THR A 92 2.01 -6.28 -0.31
C THR A 92 2.65 -5.20 -1.20
N LEU A 93 2.17 -3.96 -1.08
CA LEU A 93 2.70 -2.83 -1.85
C LEU A 93 4.19 -2.57 -1.56
N LEU A 94 4.60 -2.69 -0.29
CA LEU A 94 6.01 -2.53 0.10
C LEU A 94 6.91 -3.68 -0.38
N LYS A 95 6.39 -4.91 -0.48
CA LYS A 95 7.10 -6.04 -1.10
C LYS A 95 7.27 -5.80 -2.60
N GLU A 96 6.22 -5.39 -3.28
CA GLU A 96 6.27 -5.04 -4.71
C GLU A 96 7.26 -3.92 -4.98
N LYS A 97 7.24 -2.83 -4.20
CA LYS A 97 8.20 -1.73 -4.30
C LYS A 97 9.66 -2.22 -4.26
N ARG A 98 9.97 -3.11 -3.31
CA ARG A 98 11.31 -3.70 -3.17
C ARG A 98 11.67 -4.53 -4.39
N HIS A 99 10.75 -5.39 -4.83
CA HIS A 99 10.96 -6.24 -5.99
C HIS A 99 11.18 -5.44 -7.29
N LEU A 100 10.42 -4.36 -7.49
CA LEU A 100 10.61 -3.47 -8.64
C LEU A 100 11.95 -2.75 -8.59
N SER A 101 12.42 -2.34 -7.40
CA SER A 101 13.74 -1.73 -7.23
C SER A 101 14.88 -2.72 -7.52
N GLU A 102 14.74 -3.98 -7.10
CA GLU A 102 15.71 -5.04 -7.43
C GLU A 102 15.79 -5.26 -8.94
N LYS A 103 14.65 -5.38 -9.63
CA LYS A 103 14.59 -5.52 -11.08
C LYS A 103 15.21 -4.33 -11.83
N GLU A 104 14.95 -3.11 -11.36
CA GLU A 104 15.56 -1.89 -11.92
C GLU A 104 17.09 -1.93 -11.80
N ASN A 105 17.62 -2.33 -10.63
CA ASN A 105 19.06 -2.42 -10.39
C ASN A 105 19.73 -3.47 -11.30
N ASP A 106 19.09 -4.63 -11.46
CA ASP A 106 19.58 -5.70 -12.33
C ASP A 106 19.64 -5.24 -13.79
N LEU A 107 18.57 -4.62 -14.29
CA LEU A 107 18.51 -4.11 -15.67
C LEU A 107 19.46 -2.92 -15.89
N SER A 108 19.62 -2.04 -14.90
CA SER A 108 20.59 -0.94 -14.98
C SER A 108 22.02 -1.46 -15.07
N SER A 109 22.32 -2.55 -14.34
CA SER A 109 23.61 -3.22 -14.41
C SER A 109 23.85 -3.88 -15.77
N GLU A 110 22.82 -4.56 -16.31
CA GLU A 110 22.87 -5.14 -17.67
C GLU A 110 23.08 -4.05 -18.73
N GLN A 111 22.35 -2.93 -18.62
CA GLN A 111 22.45 -1.81 -19.55
C GLN A 111 23.87 -1.23 -19.58
N GLN A 112 24.49 -1.03 -18.41
CA GLN A 112 25.87 -0.54 -18.32
C GLN A 112 26.87 -1.50 -18.95
N GLN A 113 26.68 -2.80 -18.75
CA GLN A 113 27.54 -3.82 -19.36
C GLN A 113 27.41 -3.80 -20.89
N LEU A 114 26.19 -3.75 -21.40
CA LEU A 114 25.92 -3.65 -22.84
C LEU A 114 26.52 -2.38 -23.46
N GLN A 115 26.47 -1.25 -22.76
CA GLN A 115 27.09 0.00 -23.21
C GLN A 115 28.63 -0.11 -23.27
N ARG A 116 29.26 -0.79 -22.31
CA ARG A 116 30.72 -1.06 -22.35
C ARG A 116 31.09 -1.94 -23.53
N GLU A 117 30.32 -3.00 -23.78
CA GLU A 117 30.51 -3.90 -24.92
C GLU A 117 30.27 -3.19 -26.27
N ALA A 118 29.33 -2.25 -26.34
CA ALA A 118 29.08 -1.45 -27.54
C ALA A 118 30.23 -0.48 -27.87
N ASN A 119 30.97 -0.04 -26.84
CA ASN A 119 32.09 0.91 -26.93
C ASN A 119 33.46 0.24 -27.09
N THR A 120 33.51 -1.11 -27.10
CA THR A 120 34.71 -1.92 -27.34
C THR A 120 34.74 -2.37 -28.80
#